data_AF-A0A060Y286-F1
#
_entry.id   AF-A0A060Y286-F1
#
_cell.length_a   1.000
_cell.length_b   1.000
_cell.length_c   1.000
_cell.angle_alpha   90.00
_cell.angle_beta   90.00
_cell.angle_gamma   90.00
#
_symmetry.space_group_name_H-M   'P 1'
#
loop_
_entity.id
_entity.type
_entity.pdbx_description
1 polymer ?
#
loop_
_entity_poly.entity_id
_entity_poly.type
_entity_poly.pdbx_seq_one_letter_code
_entity_poly.pdbx_strand_id
1 'polypeptide(L)'
;MSASSEIELDRRDIDPGVSYCFNVQAYIPSRSTDKQLGELSQTQCSPGANKSFFEEFGIGVIAGFLLLVITIIVVAIVVTVVCCQRTRKANTSGKEGVPLRSV
;
A
#
# COMPACT_ATOMS: atom_id res chain seq x y z
N MET A 1 19.83 -28.84 -22.17
CA MET A 1 19.34 -27.56 -22.73
C MET A 1 18.01 -27.25 -22.07
N SER A 2 17.99 -26.32 -21.12
CA SER A 2 16.73 -25.82 -20.54
C SER A 2 16.27 -24.68 -21.43
N ALA A 3 15.20 -24.88 -22.19
CA ALA A 3 14.58 -23.79 -22.94
C ALA A 3 13.68 -23.02 -21.97
N SER A 4 13.98 -21.75 -21.70
CA SER A 4 13.02 -20.84 -21.07
C SER A 4 12.03 -20.41 -22.15
N SER A 5 10.74 -20.70 -21.94
CA SER A 5 9.65 -20.25 -22.81
C SER A 5 8.90 -19.11 -22.12
N GLU A 6 9.60 -17.99 -21.93
CA GLU A 6 9.01 -16.75 -21.42
C GLU A 6 8.54 -15.91 -22.60
N ILE A 7 7.30 -15.42 -22.53
CA ILE A 7 6.74 -14.50 -23.52
C ILE A 7 6.70 -13.14 -22.85
N GLU A 8 7.52 -12.21 -23.33
CA GLU A 8 7.52 -10.82 -22.89
C GLU A 8 6.52 -10.04 -23.74
N LEU A 9 5.56 -9.39 -23.06
CA LEU A 9 4.66 -8.42 -23.68
C LEU A 9 5.16 -7.02 -23.34
N ASP A 10 5.24 -6.11 -24.33
CA ASP A 10 5.56 -4.71 -24.05
C ASP A 10 4.43 -4.11 -23.20
N ARG A 11 4.80 -3.34 -22.18
CA ARG A 11 3.86 -2.64 -21.31
C ARG A 11 2.99 -1.64 -22.09
N ARG A 12 3.42 -1.21 -23.28
CA ARG A 12 2.63 -0.38 -24.19
C ARG A 12 1.43 -1.11 -24.79
N ASP A 13 1.49 -2.43 -24.87
CA ASP A 13 0.44 -3.27 -25.48
C ASP A 13 -0.53 -3.85 -24.44
N ILE A 14 -0.36 -3.45 -23.16
CA ILE A 14 -1.18 -3.90 -22.02
C ILE A 14 -1.79 -2.68 -21.34
N ASP A 15 -3.12 -2.66 -21.25
CA ASP A 15 -3.85 -1.59 -20.56
C ASP A 15 -3.64 -1.70 -19.04
N PRO A 16 -3.24 -0.60 -18.37
CA PRO A 16 -3.06 -0.60 -16.93
C PRO A 16 -4.40 -0.78 -16.23
N GLY A 17 -4.43 -1.64 -15.21
CA GLY A 17 -5.63 -1.89 -14.41
C GLY A 17 -6.66 -2.79 -15.11
N VAL A 18 -6.28 -3.52 -16.15
CA VAL A 18 -7.10 -4.55 -16.78
C VAL A 18 -6.45 -5.90 -16.57
N SER A 19 -7.27 -6.95 -16.38
CA SER A 19 -6.79 -8.32 -16.23
C SER A 19 -6.91 -9.07 -17.55
N TYR A 20 -5.84 -9.77 -17.91
CA TYR A 20 -5.72 -10.53 -19.17
C TYR A 20 -5.64 -12.02 -18.88
N CYS A 21 -6.15 -12.82 -19.82
CA CYS A 21 -6.01 -14.26 -19.81
C CYS A 21 -5.32 -14.72 -21.09
N PHE A 22 -4.32 -15.59 -20.95
CA PHE A 22 -3.48 -16.06 -22.03
C PHE A 22 -3.58 -17.57 -22.16
N ASN A 23 -3.62 -18.05 -23.39
CA ASN A 23 -3.27 -19.42 -23.75
C ASN A 23 -2.28 -19.37 -24.92
N VAL A 24 -1.44 -20.38 -25.00
CA VAL A 24 -0.38 -20.47 -26.00
C VAL A 24 -0.46 -21.79 -26.71
N GLN A 25 -0.05 -21.80 -27.98
CA GLN A 25 -0.03 -23.00 -28.80
C GLN A 25 1.29 -23.05 -29.56
N ALA A 26 1.90 -24.24 -29.61
CA ALA A 26 3.10 -24.44 -30.42
C ALA A 26 2.75 -24.45 -31.90
N TYR A 27 3.45 -23.65 -32.69
CA TYR A 27 3.39 -23.68 -34.16
C TYR A 27 4.69 -24.25 -34.72
N ILE A 28 4.59 -25.38 -35.42
CA ILE A 28 5.74 -26.10 -36.00
C ILE A 28 5.57 -26.11 -37.53
N PRO A 29 6.14 -25.13 -38.24
CA PRO A 29 5.92 -24.95 -39.68
C PRO A 29 6.46 -26.11 -40.53
N SER A 30 7.41 -26.89 -40.01
CA SER A 30 7.99 -28.04 -40.71
C SER A 30 7.06 -29.26 -40.80
N ARG A 31 5.94 -29.28 -40.07
CA ARG A 31 4.96 -30.38 -40.12
C ARG A 31 3.96 -30.19 -41.25
N SER A 32 3.26 -31.27 -41.60
CA SER A 32 2.11 -31.22 -42.52
C SER A 32 1.07 -30.24 -41.99
N THR A 33 0.33 -29.58 -42.90
CA THR A 33 -0.59 -28.48 -42.57
C THR A 33 -1.57 -28.81 -41.46
N ASP A 34 -2.03 -30.07 -41.37
CA ASP A 34 -2.96 -30.55 -40.36
C ASP A 34 -2.31 -30.81 -38.97
N LYS A 35 -0.98 -30.77 -38.87
CA LYS A 35 -0.18 -31.07 -37.66
C LYS A 35 0.73 -29.93 -37.23
N GLN A 36 0.62 -28.75 -37.85
CA GLN A 36 1.46 -27.60 -37.50
C GLN A 36 1.13 -27.04 -36.12
N LEU A 37 -0.10 -27.19 -35.67
CA LEU A 37 -0.57 -26.70 -34.38
C LEU A 37 -0.49 -27.80 -33.31
N GLY A 38 0.13 -27.48 -32.18
CA GLY A 38 0.16 -28.33 -31.00
C GLY A 38 -1.12 -28.25 -30.16
N GLU A 39 -1.11 -28.93 -29.01
CA GLU A 39 -2.18 -28.79 -28.01
C GLU A 39 -2.22 -27.33 -27.49
N LEU A 40 -3.43 -26.79 -27.28
CA LEU A 40 -3.61 -25.48 -26.66
C LEU A 40 -3.28 -25.57 -25.17
N SER A 41 -2.53 -24.61 -24.64
CA SER A 41 -2.24 -24.57 -23.20
C SER A 41 -3.50 -24.29 -22.39
N GLN A 42 -3.42 -24.61 -21.10
CA GLN A 42 -4.39 -24.10 -20.14
C GLN A 42 -4.36 -22.57 -20.12
N THR A 43 -5.53 -21.98 -19.90
CA THR A 43 -5.68 -20.52 -19.80
C THR A 43 -5.15 -20.05 -18.46
N GLN A 44 -4.19 -19.14 -18.49
CA GLN A 44 -3.61 -18.49 -17.31
C GLN A 44 -4.01 -17.02 -17.29
N CYS A 45 -4.58 -16.57 -16.17
CA CYS A 45 -5.05 -15.20 -16.03
C CYS A 45 -4.14 -14.39 -15.10
N SER A 46 -3.87 -13.15 -15.47
CA SER A 46 -3.25 -12.19 -14.58
C SER A 46 -4.20 -11.91 -13.40
N PRO A 47 -3.69 -11.61 -12.20
CA PRO A 47 -4.53 -11.21 -11.08
C PRO A 47 -5.47 -10.05 -11.45
N GLY A 48 -6.67 -10.08 -10.88
CA GLY A 48 -7.66 -9.00 -10.95
C GLY A 48 -7.03 -7.63 -10.69
N ALA A 49 -7.44 -6.59 -11.42
CA ALA A 49 -7.19 -5.20 -11.04
C ALA A 49 -7.79 -4.82 -9.67
N ASN A 50 -8.74 -5.64 -9.20
CA ASN A 50 -9.29 -5.57 -7.86
C ASN A 50 -8.39 -6.30 -6.85
N LYS A 51 -7.09 -6.00 -6.83
CA LYS A 51 -6.28 -6.37 -5.67
C LYS A 51 -6.86 -5.63 -4.48
N SER A 52 -7.19 -6.36 -3.42
CA SER A 52 -7.68 -5.72 -2.21
C SER A 52 -6.60 -4.77 -1.69
N PHE A 53 -6.99 -3.64 -1.08
CA PHE A 53 -6.04 -2.67 -0.52
C PHE A 53 -5.01 -3.33 0.44
N PHE A 54 -5.40 -4.45 1.07
CA PHE A 54 -4.54 -5.29 1.90
C PHE A 54 -3.46 -6.07 1.12
N GLU A 55 -3.74 -6.43 -0.12
CA GLU A 55 -2.85 -7.14 -1.04
C GLU A 55 -1.84 -6.19 -1.69
N GLU A 56 -2.23 -4.93 -1.92
CA GLU A 56 -1.35 -3.90 -2.50
C GLU A 56 -0.39 -3.31 -1.47
N PHE A 57 -0.89 -2.95 -0.28
CA PHE A 57 -0.06 -2.26 0.72
C PHE A 57 0.58 -3.24 1.72
N GLY A 58 0.14 -4.50 1.77
CA GLY A 58 0.63 -5.47 2.73
C GLY A 58 0.23 -5.12 4.17
N ILE A 59 -0.06 -6.15 4.96
CA ILE A 59 -0.54 -5.98 6.35
C ILE A 59 0.47 -5.18 7.20
N GLY A 60 1.77 -5.33 6.93
CA GLY A 60 2.84 -4.63 7.64
C GLY A 60 2.80 -3.10 7.48
N VAL A 61 2.57 -2.58 6.27
CA VAL A 61 2.52 -1.13 6.02
C VAL A 61 1.29 -0.52 6.66
N ILE A 62 0.15 -1.21 6.57
CA ILE A 62 -1.12 -0.76 7.15
C ILE A 62 -1.02 -0.69 8.68
N ALA A 63 -0.47 -1.74 9.32
CA ALA A 63 -0.26 -1.76 10.77
C ALA A 63 0.72 -0.67 11.22
N GLY A 64 1.82 -0.47 10.48
CA GLY A 64 2.81 0.57 10.77
C GLY A 64 2.23 1.98 10.70
N PHE A 65 1.44 2.27 9.67
CA PHE A 65 0.78 3.56 9.52
C PHE A 65 -0.17 3.86 10.69
N LEU A 66 -1.01 2.89 11.08
CA LEU A 66 -1.94 3.06 12.21
C LEU A 66 -1.19 3.30 13.53
N LEU A 67 -0.12 2.54 13.81
CA LEU A 67 0.71 2.74 15.00
C LEU A 67 1.36 4.12 15.04
N LEU A 68 1.85 4.61 13.90
CA LEU A 68 2.47 5.92 13.79
C LEU A 68 1.45 7.03 14.09
N VAL A 69 0.25 6.96 13.50
CA VAL A 69 -0.83 7.93 13.74
C VAL A 69 -1.23 7.96 15.21
N ILE A 70 -1.43 6.79 15.84
CA ILE A 70 -1.76 6.69 17.26
C ILE A 70 -0.66 7.32 18.12
N THR A 71 0.60 7.03 17.80
CA THR A 71 1.76 7.57 18.53
C THR A 71 1.80 9.09 18.47
N ILE A 72 1.58 9.68 17.29
CA ILE A 72 1.54 11.14 17.12
C ILE A 72 0.43 11.78 17.97
N ILE A 73 -0.76 11.17 17.98
CA ILE A 73 -1.89 11.66 18.78
C ILE A 73 -1.54 11.66 20.27
N VAL A 74 -0.97 10.55 20.77
CA VAL A 74 -0.55 10.45 22.17
C VAL A 74 0.49 11.51 22.52
N VAL A 75 1.51 11.69 21.69
CA VAL A 75 2.55 12.71 21.89
C VAL A 75 1.94 14.12 21.89
N ALA A 76 1.05 14.42 20.95
CA ALA A 76 0.37 15.71 20.88
C ALA A 76 -0.45 15.99 22.16
N ILE A 77 -1.17 15.00 22.68
CA ILE A 77 -1.93 15.12 23.94
C ILE A 77 -0.97 15.38 25.10
N VAL A 78 0.10 14.61 25.22
CA VAL A 78 1.09 14.78 26.31
C VAL A 78 1.73 16.16 26.24
N VAL A 79 2.17 16.60 25.06
CA VAL A 79 2.76 17.93 24.86
C VAL A 79 1.75 19.01 25.20
N THR A 80 0.51 18.88 24.75
CA THR A 80 -0.56 19.85 25.04
C THR A 80 -0.82 19.92 26.54
N VAL A 81 -0.96 18.79 27.24
CA VAL A 81 -1.21 18.75 28.69
C VAL A 81 -0.02 19.32 29.46
N VAL A 82 1.21 18.95 29.10
CA VAL A 82 2.43 19.45 29.76
C VAL A 82 2.59 20.95 29.52
N CYS A 83 2.39 21.43 28.29
CA CYS A 83 2.45 22.85 27.97
C CYS A 83 1.36 23.62 28.70
N CYS A 84 0.11 23.15 28.68
CA CYS A 84 -1.01 23.74 29.40
C CYS A 84 -0.82 23.72 30.92
N GLN A 85 -0.22 22.67 31.48
CA GLN A 85 0.04 22.59 32.92
C GLN A 85 1.18 23.53 33.32
N ARG A 86 2.24 23.64 32.50
CA ARG A 86 3.35 24.59 32.72
C ARG A 86 2.88 26.04 32.62
N THR A 87 2.09 26.38 31.61
CA THR A 87 1.53 27.73 31.46
C THR A 87 0.56 28.06 32.59
N ARG A 88 -0.26 27.11 33.05
CA ARG A 88 -1.11 27.32 34.22
C ARG A 88 -0.29 27.56 35.48
N LYS A 89 0.75 26.77 35.77
CA LYS A 89 1.63 27.00 36.94
C LYS A 89 2.33 28.35 36.89
N ALA A 90 2.79 28.79 35.71
CA ALA A 90 3.38 30.12 35.53
C ALA A 90 2.34 31.26 35.75
N ASN A 91 1.09 31.08 35.30
CA ASN A 91 0.02 32.05 35.50
C ASN A 91 -0.53 32.10 36.94
N THR A 92 -0.51 30.98 37.68
CA THR A 92 -0.91 30.96 39.10
C THR A 92 0.18 31.55 39.99
N SER A 93 1.46 31.27 39.72
CA SER A 93 2.59 31.86 40.46
C SER A 93 2.70 33.38 40.25
N GLY A 94 2.28 33.91 39.08
CA GLY A 94 2.17 35.36 38.85
C GLY A 94 0.98 36.04 39.54
N LYS A 95 0.02 35.30 40.10
CA LYS A 95 -1.18 35.83 40.78
C LYS A 95 -1.07 35.83 42.30
N GLU A 96 -0.04 35.23 42.88
CA GLU A 96 0.22 35.26 44.33
C GLU A 96 0.83 36.59 44.81
N GLY A 97 1.05 37.55 43.90
CA GLY A 97 1.58 38.90 44.19
C GLY A 97 0.59 40.06 44.09
N VAL A 98 -0.72 39.83 43.90
CA VAL A 98 -1.71 40.93 43.90
C VAL A 98 -2.27 41.09 45.33
N PRO A 99 -1.93 42.18 46.05
CA PRO A 99 -2.50 42.41 47.37
C PRO A 99 -4.00 42.67 47.22
N LEU A 100 -4.80 42.00 48.05
CA LEU A 100 -6.21 42.37 48.24
C LEU A 100 -6.24 43.80 48.77
N ARG A 101 -6.72 44.73 47.94
CA ARG A 101 -6.98 46.11 48.34
C ARG A 101 -8.11 46.08 49.37
N SER A 102 -7.78 46.29 50.64
CA SER A 102 -8.77 46.54 51.69
C SER A 102 -9.39 47.92 51.45
N VAL A 103 -10.71 47.96 51.25
CA VAL A 103 -11.55 49.16 51.34
C VAL A 103 -12.45 48.98 52.54
#